data_AF-A0A259RWI5-F1
#
_entry.id   AF-A0A259RWI5-F1
#
_cell.length_a   1.000
_cell.length_b   1.000
_cell.length_c   1.000
_cell.angle_alpha   90.00
_cell.angle_beta   90.00
_cell.angle_gamma   90.00
#
_symmetry.space_group_name_H-M   'P 1'
#
loop_
_entity.id
_entity.type
_entity.pdbx_description
1 polymer ?
#
loop_
_entity_poly.entity_id
_entity_poly.type
_entity_poly.pdbx_seq_one_letter_code
_entity_poly.pdbx_strand_id
1 'polypeptide(L)'
;LLVLSAQAQYSAMTDAINRFQVLPLAGMILTKLDETILLGSALAALIHGGLPLVCTGVGQRVPEDLWYPSTADLIKQAIELGQGERARADSEYSASQPASWSVGA
;
A
#
# COMPACT_ATOMS: atom_id res chain seq x y z
N LEU A 1 15.35 13.58 3.10
CA LEU A 1 14.09 12.87 2.80
C LEU A 1 14.39 11.37 2.78
N LEU A 2 13.45 10.53 3.21
CA LEU A 2 13.55 9.08 3.11
C LEU A 2 12.59 8.58 2.03
N VAL A 3 13.08 7.79 1.07
CA VAL A 3 12.25 7.25 -0.01
C VAL A 3 12.04 5.77 0.25
N LEU A 4 10.78 5.33 0.34
CA LEU A 4 10.41 3.93 0.55
C LEU A 4 9.44 3.48 -0.55
N SER A 5 9.51 2.20 -0.92
CA SER A 5 8.53 1.58 -1.80
C SER A 5 7.26 1.26 -1.01
N ALA A 6 6.09 1.59 -1.53
CA ALA A 6 4.79 1.26 -0.93
C ALA A 6 4.51 -0.26 -0.93
N GLN A 7 5.16 -1.03 -1.81
CA GLN A 7 5.13 -2.50 -1.83
C GLN A 7 6.03 -3.17 -0.78
N ALA A 8 6.92 -2.41 -0.13
CA ALA A 8 7.82 -3.00 0.84
C ALA A 8 7.03 -3.57 2.03
N GLN A 9 7.53 -4.68 2.57
CA GLN A 9 6.98 -5.23 3.81
C GLN A 9 7.17 -4.24 4.96
N TYR A 10 6.20 -4.20 5.88
CA TYR A 10 6.23 -3.31 7.04
C TYR A 10 7.54 -3.41 7.84
N SER A 11 8.07 -4.62 8.02
CA SER A 11 9.35 -4.87 8.69
C SER A 11 10.52 -4.16 7.98
N ALA A 12 10.63 -4.34 6.66
CA ALA A 12 11.68 -3.71 5.87
C ALA A 12 11.60 -2.18 5.88
N MET A 13 10.38 -1.62 5.83
CA MET A 13 10.17 -0.17 5.97
C MET A 13 10.59 0.32 7.35
N THR A 14 10.21 -0.40 8.40
CA THR A 14 10.54 -0.07 9.79
C THR A 14 12.04 -0.12 10.03
N ASP A 15 12.73 -1.14 9.51
CA ASP A 15 14.18 -1.26 9.59
C ASP A 15 14.88 -0.08 8.91
N ALA A 16 14.42 0.32 7.72
CA ALA A 16 14.93 1.49 7.02
C ALA A 16 14.70 2.78 7.83
N ILE A 17 13.49 2.99 8.35
CA ILE A 17 13.16 4.15 9.19
C ILE A 17 14.09 4.20 10.41
N ASN A 18 14.20 3.11 11.16
CA ASN A 18 15.05 3.02 12.35
C ASN A 18 16.53 3.23 12.04
N ARG A 19 17.00 2.77 10.88
CA ARG A 19 18.40 2.94 10.46
C ARG A 19 18.72 4.40 10.13
N PHE A 20 17.79 5.10 9.49
CA PHE A 20 18.01 6.46 9.00
C PHE A 20 17.48 7.56 9.93
N GLN A 21 16.80 7.23 11.04
CA GLN A 21 16.29 8.19 12.03
C GLN A 21 17.39 9.05 12.68
N VAL A 22 18.66 8.60 12.63
CA VAL A 22 19.81 9.37 13.13
C VAL A 22 20.13 10.61 12.29
N LEU A 23 19.57 10.69 11.08
CA LEU A 23 19.72 11.83 10.18
C LEU A 23 18.55 12.81 10.36
N PRO A 24 18.76 14.12 10.09
CA PRO A 24 17.70 15.12 10.15
C PRO A 24 16.76 15.01 8.93
N LEU A 25 15.95 13.97 8.88
CA LEU A 25 15.02 13.72 7.78
C LEU A 25 13.83 14.67 7.83
N ALA A 26 13.64 15.45 6.76
CA ALA A 26 12.50 16.37 6.65
C ALA A 26 11.14 15.68 6.36
N GLY A 27 11.13 14.39 6.04
CA GLY A 27 9.92 13.67 5.65
C GLY A 27 10.19 12.43 4.81
N MET A 28 9.10 11.78 4.39
CA MET A 28 9.08 10.53 3.63
C MET A 28 8.44 10.73 2.24
N ILE A 29 8.94 10.00 1.25
CA ILE A 29 8.31 9.81 -0.06
C ILE A 29 7.96 8.33 -0.19
N LEU A 30 6.73 8.01 -0.56
CA LEU A 30 6.33 6.64 -0.91
C LEU A 30 6.26 6.46 -2.42
N THR A 31 7.00 5.54 -3.01
CA THR A 31 6.96 5.27 -4.46
C THR A 31 6.20 3.99 -4.77
N LYS A 32 5.87 3.78 -6.05
CA LYS A 32 5.24 2.54 -6.55
C LYS A 32 3.88 2.25 -5.92
N LEU A 33 3.13 3.31 -5.67
CA LEU A 33 1.86 3.23 -4.97
C LEU A 33 0.77 2.61 -5.87
N ASP A 34 0.88 2.81 -7.19
CA ASP A 34 0.10 2.16 -8.24
C ASP A 34 0.36 0.65 -8.38
N GLU A 35 1.56 0.19 -8.02
CA GLU A 35 1.96 -1.21 -8.05
C GLU A 35 1.58 -1.97 -6.74
N THR A 36 0.88 -1.32 -5.80
CA THR A 36 0.61 -1.87 -4.46
C THR A 36 -0.77 -2.54 -4.38
N ILE A 37 -0.82 -3.77 -3.85
CA ILE A 37 -2.08 -4.51 -3.64
C ILE A 37 -2.85 -3.96 -2.42
N LEU A 38 -2.15 -3.69 -1.31
CA LEU A 38 -2.72 -3.16 -0.08
C LEU A 38 -1.82 -2.08 0.52
N LEU A 39 -2.41 -0.98 0.97
CA LEU A 39 -1.66 0.13 1.58
C LEU A 39 -1.38 -0.04 3.08
N GLY A 40 -1.89 -1.10 3.72
CA GLY A 40 -1.80 -1.28 5.16
C GLY A 40 -0.38 -1.17 5.72
N SER A 41 0.59 -1.86 5.09
CA SER A 41 2.01 -1.81 5.50
C SER A 41 2.60 -0.41 5.38
N ALA A 42 2.36 0.27 4.26
CA ALA A 42 2.89 1.60 4.01
C ALA A 42 2.27 2.65 4.95
N LEU A 43 0.96 2.58 5.19
CA LEU A 43 0.27 3.43 6.15
C LEU A 43 0.74 3.19 7.58
N ALA A 44 0.91 1.93 7.99
CA ALA A 44 1.46 1.60 9.29
C ALA A 44 2.87 2.18 9.46
N ALA A 45 3.74 2.04 8.45
CA ALA A 45 5.09 2.59 8.47
C ALA A 45 5.09 4.12 8.53
N LEU A 46 4.18 4.80 7.82
CA LEU A 46 4.01 6.25 7.91
C LEU A 46 3.58 6.70 9.31
N ILE A 47 2.55 6.04 9.87
CA ILE A 47 1.98 6.38 11.18
C ILE A 47 3.02 6.16 12.28
N HIS A 48 3.69 5.00 12.28
CA HIS A 48 4.65 4.65 13.33
C HIS A 48 6.02 5.31 13.13
N GLY A 49 6.40 5.63 11.89
CA GLY A 49 7.67 6.26 11.57
C GLY A 49 7.76 7.74 11.95
N GLY A 50 6.62 8.41 12.16
CA GLY A 50 6.58 9.80 12.64
C GLY A 50 7.16 10.84 11.67
N LEU A 51 7.45 10.45 10.42
CA LEU A 51 7.92 11.35 9.37
C LEU A 51 6.73 11.85 8.54
N PRO A 52 6.62 13.17 8.28
CA PRO A 52 5.56 13.68 7.42
C PRO A 52 5.70 13.13 6.00
N LEU A 53 4.58 12.75 5.40
CA LEU A 53 4.54 12.37 3.99
C LEU A 53 4.67 13.63 3.12
N VAL A 54 5.65 13.63 2.22
CA VAL A 54 5.92 14.76 1.32
C VAL A 54 5.17 14.58 0.00
N CYS A 55 5.30 13.41 -0.62
CA CYS A 55 4.61 13.04 -1.85
C CYS A 55 4.65 11.53 -2.06
N THR A 56 3.92 11.08 -3.08
CA THR A 56 3.89 9.69 -3.52
C THR A 56 4.14 9.57 -5.01
N GLY A 57 4.81 8.50 -5.45
CA GLY A 57 4.95 8.16 -6.86
C GLY A 57 3.95 7.08 -7.29
N VAL A 58 3.20 7.34 -8.35
CA VAL A 58 2.12 6.47 -8.88
C VAL A 58 2.36 6.03 -10.34
N GLY A 59 3.61 6.09 -10.81
CA GLY A 59 3.97 5.77 -12.18
C GLY A 59 5.42 6.16 -12.51
N GLN A 60 5.72 6.30 -13.80
CA GLN A 60 7.09 6.49 -14.33
C GLN A 60 7.34 7.90 -14.90
N ARG A 61 6.28 8.70 -15.09
CA ARG A 61 6.36 10.02 -15.75
C ARG A 61 6.63 11.13 -14.73
N VAL A 62 7.41 12.12 -15.14
CA VAL A 62 7.79 13.25 -14.30
C VAL A 62 7.51 14.56 -15.06
N PRO A 63 6.72 15.48 -14.49
CA PRO A 63 6.21 15.50 -13.12
C PRO A 63 4.86 14.80 -12.89
N GLU A 64 4.23 14.22 -13.92
CA GLU A 64 2.81 13.87 -13.91
C GLU A 64 2.43 12.76 -12.92
N ASP A 65 3.33 11.80 -12.66
CA ASP A 65 3.05 10.68 -11.76
C ASP A 65 3.57 10.91 -10.32
N LEU A 66 3.93 12.16 -10.00
CA LEU A 66 4.18 12.61 -8.62
C LEU A 66 2.89 13.19 -8.03
N TRP A 67 2.39 12.54 -7.00
CA TRP A 67 1.14 12.89 -6.34
C TRP A 67 1.38 13.44 -4.92
N TYR A 68 0.58 14.43 -4.53
CA TYR A 68 0.65 15.10 -3.22
C TYR A 68 -0.67 14.89 -2.48
N PRO A 69 -0.89 13.70 -1.92
CA PRO A 69 -2.20 13.33 -1.40
C PRO A 69 -2.53 14.02 -0.07
N SER A 70 -3.80 14.35 0.11
CA SER A 70 -4.34 14.62 1.44
C SER A 70 -4.50 13.30 2.23
N THR A 71 -4.69 13.40 3.54
CA THR A 71 -5.01 12.23 4.37
C THR A 71 -6.27 11.50 3.88
N ALA A 72 -7.28 12.25 3.44
CA ALA A 72 -8.53 11.68 2.93
C ALA A 72 -8.31 10.86 1.66
N ASP A 73 -7.41 11.32 0.77
CA ASP A 73 -7.08 10.62 -0.46
C ASP A 73 -6.42 9.26 -0.17
N LEU A 74 -5.47 9.20 0.76
CA LEU A 74 -4.81 7.95 1.15
C LEU A 74 -5.76 6.97 1.82
N ILE A 75 -6.65 7.46 2.70
CA ILE A 75 -7.65 6.62 3.36
C ILE A 75 -8.60 6.03 2.30
N LYS A 76 -9.10 6.87 1.40
CA LYS A 76 -9.96 6.44 0.30
C LYS A 76 -9.28 5.35 -0.53
N GLN A 77 -8.04 5.58 -0.94
CA GLN A 77 -7.31 4.61 -1.76
C GLN A 77 -7.05 3.30 -1.01
N ALA A 78 -6.74 3.36 0.28
CA ALA A 78 -6.56 2.16 1.10
C ALA A 78 -7.85 1.33 1.21
N ILE A 79 -9.00 1.99 1.34
CA ILE A 79 -10.31 1.34 1.35
C ILE A 79 -10.61 0.71 -0.03
N GLU A 80 -10.38 1.45 -1.12
CA GLU A 80 -10.62 0.97 -2.49
C GLU A 80 -9.77 -0.27 -2.82
N LEU A 81 -8.47 -0.24 -2.48
CA LEU A 81 -7.58 -1.38 -2.64
C LEU A 81 -8.01 -2.59 -1.79
N GLY A 82 -8.39 -2.35 -0.52
CA GLY A 82 -8.88 -3.41 0.37
C GLY A 82 -10.18 -4.06 -0.11
N GLN A 83 -11.10 -3.27 -0.66
CA GLN A 83 -12.35 -3.78 -1.25
C GLN A 83 -12.07 -4.56 -2.54
N GLY A 84 -11.19 -4.05 -3.40
CA GLY A 84 -10.78 -4.72 -4.63
C GLY A 84 -10.15 -6.08 -4.37
N GLU A 85 -9.26 -6.16 -3.37
CA GLU A 85 -8.61 -7.42 -3.00
C GLU A 85 -9.59 -8.42 -2.40
N ARG A 86 -10.53 -7.95 -1.55
CA ARG A 86 -11.58 -8.81 -1.01
C ARG A 86 -12.49 -9.38 -2.10
N ALA A 87 -12.91 -8.54 -3.05
CA ALA A 87 -13.74 -8.98 -4.17
C ALA A 87 -13.03 -10.03 -5.06
N ARG A 88 -11.71 -9.89 -5.27
CA ARG A 88 -10.90 -10.90 -5.97
C ARG A 88 -10.89 -12.23 -5.21
N ALA A 89 -10.61 -12.20 -3.91
CA ALA A 89 -10.61 -13.40 -3.08
C ALA A 89 -11.97 -14.11 -3.07
N ASP A 90 -13.07 -13.38 -2.96
CA ASP A 90 -14.43 -13.94 -3.01
C ASP A 90 -14.72 -14.59 -4.38
N SER A 91 -14.24 -13.97 -5.48
CA SER A 91 -14.40 -14.51 -6.84
C SER A 91 -13.61 -15.81 -7.07
N GLU A 92 -12.37 -15.88 -6.57
CA GLU A 92 -11.52 -17.08 -6.65
C GLU A 92 -12.09 -18.22 -5.81
N TYR A 93 -12.64 -17.90 -4.62
CA TYR A 93 -13.32 -18.87 -3.79
C TYR A 93 -14.57 -19.44 -4.51
N SER A 94 -15.39 -18.58 -5.12
CA SER A 94 -16.56 -19.04 -5.87
C SER A 94 -16.18 -19.87 -7.10
N ALA A 95 -15.08 -19.54 -7.77
CA ALA A 95 -14.60 -20.26 -8.95
C ALA A 95 -13.95 -21.62 -8.61
N SER A 96 -13.43 -21.77 -7.39
CA SER A 96 -12.78 -23.00 -6.92
C SER A 96 -13.73 -23.98 -6.21
N GLN A 97 -15.00 -23.61 -5.98
CA GLN A 97 -16.00 -24.55 -5.46
C GLN A 97 -16.32 -25.64 -6.50
N PRO A 98 -16.15 -26.93 -6.17
CA PRO A 98 -16.56 -28.01 -7.06
C PRO A 98 -18.09 -27.97 -7.24
N ALA A 99 -18.57 -28.19 -8.47
CA ALA A 99 -19.99 -28.34 -8.75
C ALA A 99 -20.59 -29.36 -7.78
N SER A 100 -21.65 -28.95 -7.06
CA SER A 100 -22.38 -29.77 -6.09
C SER A 100 -22.57 -31.18 -6.62
N TRP A 101 -22.04 -32.18 -5.91
CA TRP A 101 -22.31 -33.59 -6.17
C TRP A 101 -23.78 -33.85 -5.87
N SER A 102 -24.59 -33.95 -6.91
CA SER A 102 -25.98 -34.40 -6.80
C SER A 102 -25.97 -35.85 -6.33
N VAL A 103 -26.24 -36.11 -5.05
CA VAL A 103 -26.60 -37.46 -4.62
C VAL A 103 -27.96 -37.77 -5.20
N GLY A 104 -27.97 -38.58 -6.26
CA GLY A 104 -29.18 -39.23 -6.72
C GLY A 104 -29.71 -40.11 -5.58
N ALA A 105 -30.92 -39.80 -5.14
CA ALA A 105 -31.76 -40.65 -4.30
C ALA A 105 -32.40 -41.77 -5.13
#